data_AF-A0A920FMP6-F1
#
_entry.id   AF-A0A920FMP6-F1
#
_cell.length_a   1.000
_cell.length_b   1.000
_cell.length_c   1.000
_cell.angle_alpha   90.00
_cell.angle_beta   90.00
_cell.angle_gamma   90.00
#
_symmetry.space_group_name_H-M   'P 1'
#
loop_
_entity.id
_entity.type
_entity.pdbx_description
1 polymer ?
#
loop_
_entity_poly.entity_id
_entity_poly.type
_entity_poly.pdbx_seq_one_letter_code
_entity_poly.pdbx_strand_id
1 'polypeptide(L)'
;MNFLYGFKQDPVKPSNPVLHNFQMNSPDFKVLTFDVAGTLIDFETGILNWFQPHLEQLDLEVDEEEILNAFAKTEAHYLKILPKSSFTGLLPVIYSDMMRSWGFSPGEDEGIYFQESVKDWPPFSDTIEALKELKKNFTLVAVSIVILPTWNGCHPV
;
A
#
# COMPACT_ATOMS: atom_id res chain seq x y z
N MET A 1 0.12 -41.90 -10.74
CA MET A 1 -0.88 -40.93 -11.26
C MET A 1 -0.12 -39.69 -11.66
N ASN A 2 -0.04 -39.43 -12.97
CA ASN A 2 0.67 -38.33 -13.61
C ASN A 2 -0.27 -37.13 -13.80
N PHE A 3 0.27 -35.90 -13.69
CA PHE A 3 0.14 -34.78 -14.66
C PHE A 3 1.24 -33.75 -14.27
N LEU A 4 2.42 -33.80 -14.89
CA LEU A 4 2.91 -32.96 -15.99
C LEU A 4 3.13 -31.46 -15.65
N TYR A 5 4.22 -31.15 -14.93
CA TYR A 5 4.94 -29.88 -15.07
C TYR A 5 6.11 -30.10 -16.03
N GLY A 6 6.04 -29.50 -17.21
CA GLY A 6 7.07 -29.60 -18.24
C GLY A 6 7.10 -28.35 -19.10
N PHE A 7 7.80 -27.32 -18.62
CA PHE A 7 8.38 -26.31 -19.49
C PHE A 7 9.89 -26.54 -19.50
N LYS A 8 10.35 -27.40 -20.41
CA LYS A 8 11.74 -27.33 -20.90
C LYS A 8 11.85 -26.00 -21.62
N GLN A 9 12.59 -25.06 -21.05
CA GLN A 9 13.06 -23.90 -21.80
C GLN A 9 14.15 -24.41 -22.75
N ASP A 10 13.89 -24.34 -24.06
CA ASP A 10 14.97 -24.38 -25.04
C ASP A 10 15.89 -23.18 -24.77
N PRO A 11 17.23 -23.32 -24.93
CA PRO A 11 18.13 -22.20 -24.75
C PRO A 11 17.87 -21.19 -25.87
N VAL A 12 17.08 -20.16 -25.56
CA VAL A 12 16.91 -19.01 -26.43
C VAL A 12 18.25 -18.31 -26.53
N LYS A 13 18.92 -18.49 -27.67
CA LYS A 13 20.12 -17.75 -28.04
C LYS A 13 19.79 -16.26 -28.00
N PRO A 14 20.50 -15.42 -27.22
CA PRO A 14 20.21 -14.00 -27.19
C PRO A 14 20.71 -13.38 -28.50
N SER A 15 19.81 -13.18 -29.46
CA SER A 15 20.04 -12.27 -30.59
C SER A 15 19.27 -10.99 -30.34
N ASN A 16 19.71 -10.21 -29.36
CA ASN A 16 19.36 -8.80 -29.31
C ASN A 16 20.53 -8.00 -28.71
N PRO A 17 21.27 -7.19 -29.51
CA PRO A 17 22.46 -6.49 -29.03
C PRO A 17 22.15 -5.20 -28.25
N VAL A 18 20.91 -4.99 -27.79
CA VAL A 18 20.50 -3.70 -27.21
C VAL A 18 20.21 -3.81 -25.71
N LEU A 19 21.14 -4.37 -24.93
CA LEU A 19 21.10 -4.26 -23.46
C LEU A 19 22.51 -4.20 -22.87
N HIS A 20 23.35 -3.29 -23.38
CA HIS A 20 24.65 -3.05 -22.74
C HIS A 20 24.96 -1.60 -22.41
N ASN A 21 24.00 -0.68 -22.55
CA ASN A 21 24.23 0.74 -22.28
C ASN A 21 22.93 1.49 -21.94
N PHE A 22 22.20 1.08 -20.88
CA PHE A 22 21.24 2.01 -20.27
C PHE A 22 22.02 3.02 -19.42
N GLN A 23 22.67 3.94 -20.13
CA GLN A 23 23.24 5.14 -19.53
C GLN A 23 22.10 6.15 -19.52
N MET A 24 21.53 6.42 -18.33
CA MET A 24 20.62 7.55 -18.15
C MET A 24 21.45 8.82 -18.35
N ASN A 25 21.60 9.26 -19.60
CA ASN A 25 22.02 10.62 -19.91
C ASN A 25 20.95 11.52 -19.32
N SER A 26 21.26 12.20 -18.21
CA SER A 26 20.32 12.98 -17.38
C SER A 26 19.17 13.54 -18.22
N PRO A 27 18.03 12.86 -18.28
CA PRO A 27 16.91 13.40 -19.01
C PRO A 27 16.48 14.71 -18.34
N ASP A 28 16.15 15.74 -19.13
CA ASP A 28 15.61 17.03 -18.69
C ASP A 28 14.19 16.87 -18.10
N PHE A 29 14.02 15.95 -17.15
CA PHE A 29 12.78 15.77 -16.44
C PHE A 29 12.67 16.88 -15.40
N LYS A 30 11.60 17.67 -15.49
CA LYS A 30 11.30 18.75 -14.54
C LYS A 30 10.23 18.35 -13.53
N VAL A 31 9.58 17.22 -13.75
CA VAL A 31 8.45 16.72 -12.95
C VAL A 31 8.67 15.25 -12.65
N LEU A 32 8.48 14.88 -11.38
CA LEU A 32 8.49 13.50 -10.92
C LEU A 32 7.16 13.20 -10.25
N THR A 33 6.45 12.20 -10.78
CA THR A 33 5.18 11.69 -10.23
C THR A 33 5.46 10.46 -9.39
N PHE A 34 4.97 10.43 -8.14
CA PHE A 34 5.18 9.31 -7.22
C PHE A 34 3.86 8.75 -6.72
N ASP A 35 3.81 7.44 -6.53
CA ASP A 35 2.79 6.82 -5.70
C ASP A 35 3.00 7.22 -4.23
N VAL A 36 1.92 7.37 -3.46
CA VAL A 36 1.97 7.77 -2.05
C VAL A 36 1.82 6.57 -1.14
N ALA A 37 0.88 5.67 -1.43
CA ALA A 37 0.60 4.52 -0.58
C ALA A 37 1.57 3.38 -0.90
N GLY A 38 2.30 2.88 0.10
CA GLY A 38 3.30 1.83 -0.10
C GLY A 38 4.61 2.31 -0.74
N THR A 39 4.75 3.60 -1.02
CA THR A 39 6.02 4.21 -1.50
C THR A 39 6.52 5.32 -0.56
N LEU A 40 5.61 6.16 -0.04
CA LEU A 40 5.96 7.22 0.91
C LEU A 40 5.38 6.95 2.30
N ILE A 41 4.22 6.30 2.36
CA ILE A 41 3.53 5.93 3.60
C ILE A 41 3.78 4.47 3.94
N ASP A 42 4.23 4.24 5.17
CA ASP A 42 4.35 2.94 5.79
C ASP A 42 2.97 2.51 6.31
N PHE A 43 2.19 1.90 5.41
CA PHE A 43 0.83 1.45 5.74
C PHE A 43 0.84 0.25 6.67
N GLU A 44 1.87 -0.61 6.65
CA GLU A 44 1.96 -1.77 7.55
C GLU A 44 2.06 -1.28 8.99
N THR A 45 2.99 -0.36 9.27
CA THR A 45 3.10 0.29 10.58
C THR A 45 1.82 1.04 10.95
N GLY A 46 1.18 1.72 9.98
CA GLY A 46 -0.10 2.40 10.20
C GLY A 46 -1.23 1.46 10.64
N ILE A 47 -1.36 0.31 9.96
CA ILE A 47 -2.34 -0.74 10.28
C ILE A 47 -2.06 -1.31 11.68
N LEU A 48 -0.81 -1.66 11.98
CA LEU A 48 -0.42 -2.24 13.26
C LEU A 48 -0.66 -1.27 14.42
N ASN A 49 -0.23 -0.01 14.28
CA ASN A 49 -0.45 1.04 15.28
C ASN A 49 -1.93 1.27 15.60
N TRP A 50 -2.81 1.02 14.63
CA TRP A 50 -4.25 1.06 14.88
C TRP A 50 -4.73 -0.25 15.52
N PHE A 51 -4.49 -1.41 14.92
CA PHE A 51 -5.09 -2.67 15.38
C PHE A 51 -4.58 -3.12 16.75
N GLN A 52 -3.27 -3.06 17.03
CA GLN A 52 -2.71 -3.59 18.28
C GLN A 52 -3.40 -3.05 19.55
N PRO A 53 -3.49 -1.72 19.78
CA PRO A 53 -4.15 -1.22 20.98
C PRO A 53 -5.67 -1.51 21.02
N HIS A 54 -6.34 -1.62 19.87
CA HIS A 54 -7.76 -1.95 19.82
C HIS A 54 -8.03 -3.43 20.14
N LEU A 55 -7.18 -4.33 19.66
CA LEU A 55 -7.27 -5.77 19.94
C LEU A 55 -6.93 -6.07 21.41
N GLU A 56 -5.93 -5.38 21.97
CA GLU A 56 -5.62 -5.45 23.41
C GLU A 56 -6.81 -5.05 24.29
N GLN A 57 -7.54 -3.97 23.92
CA GLN A 57 -8.74 -3.55 24.65
C GLN A 57 -9.88 -4.57 24.58
N LEU A 58 -9.91 -5.39 23.54
CA LEU A 58 -10.90 -6.44 23.30
C LEU A 58 -10.49 -7.80 23.88
N ASP A 59 -9.34 -7.89 24.57
CA ASP A 59 -8.74 -9.15 25.07
C ASP A 59 -8.52 -10.17 23.94
N LEU A 60 -8.15 -9.66 22.77
CA LEU A 60 -7.87 -10.44 21.57
C LEU A 60 -6.36 -10.55 21.33
N GLU A 61 -5.83 -11.75 21.44
CA GLU A 61 -4.45 -12.05 21.08
C GLU A 61 -4.37 -12.40 19.58
N VAL A 62 -4.00 -11.42 18.76
CA VAL A 62 -3.67 -11.61 17.33
C VAL A 62 -2.29 -11.01 17.10
N ASP A 63 -1.38 -11.79 16.50
CA ASP A 63 -0.03 -11.32 16.22
C ASP A 63 0.01 -10.38 14.99
N GLU A 64 1.12 -9.64 14.86
CA GLU A 64 1.33 -8.66 13.78
C GLU A 64 1.26 -9.29 12.39
N GLU A 65 1.80 -10.51 12.24
CA GLU A 65 1.82 -11.22 10.97
C GLU A 65 0.40 -11.60 10.53
N GLU A 66 -0.44 -12.07 11.45
CA GLU A 66 -1.84 -12.37 11.19
C GLU A 66 -2.65 -11.10 10.87
N ILE A 67 -2.43 -9.98 11.57
CA ILE A 67 -3.09 -8.70 11.26
C ILE A 67 -2.80 -8.30 9.80
N LEU A 68 -1.53 -8.29 9.40
CA LEU A 68 -1.11 -7.88 8.06
C LEU A 68 -1.58 -8.87 6.99
N ASN A 69 -1.49 -10.18 7.25
CA ASN A 69 -1.97 -11.20 6.32
C ASN A 69 -3.48 -11.16 6.14
N ALA A 70 -4.25 -10.98 7.22
CA ALA A 70 -5.69 -10.85 7.17
C ALA A 70 -6.09 -9.58 6.40
N PHE A 71 -5.39 -8.47 6.60
CA PHE A 71 -5.60 -7.24 5.84
C PHE A 71 -5.35 -7.47 4.35
N ALA A 72 -4.17 -7.96 3.96
CA ALA A 72 -3.79 -8.16 2.56
C ALA A 72 -4.75 -9.12 1.83
N LYS A 73 -5.17 -10.20 2.51
CA LYS A 73 -6.14 -11.15 1.96
C LYS A 73 -7.51 -10.51 1.73
N THR A 74 -7.99 -9.73 2.70
CA THR A 74 -9.32 -9.11 2.65
C THR A 74 -9.35 -7.96 1.64
N GLU A 75 -8.29 -7.15 1.60
CA GLU A 75 -8.09 -6.12 0.58
C GLU A 75 -8.11 -6.73 -0.83
N ALA A 76 -7.30 -7.77 -1.08
CA ALA A 76 -7.24 -8.44 -2.39
C ALA A 76 -8.60 -9.01 -2.81
N HIS A 77 -9.39 -9.51 -1.85
CA HIS A 77 -10.76 -9.94 -2.11
C HIS A 77 -11.63 -8.76 -2.57
N TYR A 78 -11.65 -7.67 -1.82
CA TYR A 78 -12.49 -6.51 -2.11
C TYR A 78 -12.10 -5.77 -3.38
N LEU A 79 -10.82 -5.62 -3.67
CA LEU A 79 -10.34 -5.02 -4.93
C LEU A 79 -10.78 -5.83 -6.16
N LYS A 80 -10.88 -7.16 -6.02
CA LYS A 80 -11.36 -8.04 -7.10
C LYS A 80 -12.86 -7.89 -7.35
N ILE A 81 -13.66 -7.74 -6.28
CA ILE A 81 -15.13 -7.66 -6.40
C ILE A 81 -15.65 -6.22 -6.61
N LEU A 82 -14.90 -5.22 -6.15
CA LEU A 82 -15.23 -3.80 -6.22
C LEU A 82 -14.08 -2.99 -6.87
N PRO A 83 -13.74 -3.25 -8.15
CA PRO A 83 -12.57 -2.66 -8.81
C PRO A 83 -12.63 -1.14 -9.02
N LYS A 84 -13.76 -0.49 -8.71
CA LYS A 84 -13.96 0.96 -8.82
C LYS A 84 -13.91 1.68 -7.47
N SER A 85 -13.79 0.94 -6.36
CA SER A 85 -13.67 1.53 -5.03
C SER A 85 -12.30 2.15 -4.82
N SER A 86 -12.21 3.24 -4.07
CA SER A 86 -10.93 3.73 -3.58
C SER A 86 -10.41 2.81 -2.47
N PHE A 87 -9.09 2.74 -2.30
CA PHE A 87 -8.47 2.00 -1.19
C PHE A 87 -9.08 2.40 0.16
N THR A 88 -9.15 3.72 0.43
CA THR A 88 -9.73 4.24 1.68
C THR A 88 -11.19 3.85 1.84
N GLY A 89 -11.97 3.84 0.76
CA GLY A 89 -13.38 3.46 0.78
C GLY A 89 -13.62 2.00 1.13
N LEU A 90 -12.61 1.13 0.96
CA LEU A 90 -12.67 -0.28 1.32
C LEU A 90 -12.31 -0.55 2.78
N LEU A 91 -11.64 0.37 3.47
CA LEU A 91 -11.16 0.14 4.85
C LEU A 91 -12.27 -0.23 5.84
N PRO A 92 -13.47 0.40 5.83
CA PRO A 92 -14.53 0.01 6.76
C PRO A 92 -15.02 -1.44 6.58
N VAL A 93 -15.10 -1.90 5.33
CA VAL A 93 -15.56 -3.26 5.04
C VAL A 93 -14.44 -4.28 5.26
N ILE A 94 -13.18 -3.93 4.97
CA ILE A 94 -12.00 -4.74 5.29
C ILE A 94 -11.93 -4.97 6.80
N TYR A 95 -12.01 -3.89 7.60
CA TYR A 95 -12.04 -3.98 9.05
C TYR A 95 -13.15 -4.92 9.54
N SER A 96 -14.38 -4.70 9.03
CA SER A 96 -15.54 -5.47 9.47
C SER A 96 -15.36 -6.97 9.23
N ASP A 97 -14.79 -7.35 8.10
CA ASP A 97 -14.57 -8.76 7.77
C ASP A 97 -13.39 -9.37 8.53
N MET A 98 -12.33 -8.60 8.78
CA MET A 98 -11.23 -9.03 9.65
C MET A 98 -11.74 -9.33 11.06
N MET A 99 -12.47 -8.41 11.68
CA MET A 99 -13.03 -8.61 13.03
C MET A 99 -13.97 -9.82 13.10
N ARG A 100 -14.83 -9.99 12.09
CA ARG A 100 -15.70 -11.18 12.00
C ARG A 100 -14.90 -12.47 11.86
N SER A 101 -13.79 -12.46 11.12
CA SER A 101 -12.93 -13.63 10.96
C SER A 101 -12.26 -14.07 12.27
N TRP A 102 -12.04 -13.13 13.19
CA TRP A 102 -11.53 -13.37 14.55
C TRP A 102 -12.65 -13.60 15.58
N GLY A 103 -13.90 -13.74 15.15
CA GLY A 103 -15.05 -14.08 16.02
C GLY A 103 -15.70 -12.88 16.71
N PHE A 104 -15.37 -11.65 16.32
CA PHE A 104 -15.91 -10.43 16.91
C PHE A 104 -16.99 -9.81 16.01
N SER A 105 -17.98 -9.20 16.65
CA SER A 105 -19.00 -8.42 15.95
C SER A 105 -18.58 -6.95 16.01
N PRO A 106 -18.08 -6.37 14.90
CA PRO A 106 -17.65 -4.98 14.89
C PRO A 106 -18.84 -4.04 15.10
N GLY A 107 -18.61 -2.95 15.82
CA GLY A 107 -19.56 -1.84 15.93
C GLY A 107 -19.74 -1.14 14.58
N GLU A 108 -20.87 -0.44 14.42
CA GLU A 108 -21.22 0.23 13.15
C GLU A 108 -20.19 1.29 12.71
N ASP A 109 -19.56 1.98 13.67
CA ASP A 109 -18.63 3.09 13.41
C ASP A 109 -17.14 2.70 13.48
N GLU A 110 -16.80 1.51 14.00
CA GLU A 110 -15.39 1.14 14.24
C GLU A 110 -14.57 1.06 12.95
N GLY A 111 -15.18 0.57 11.86
CA GLY A 111 -14.55 0.58 10.54
C GLY A 111 -14.32 1.98 9.98
N ILE A 112 -15.16 2.96 10.36
CA ILE A 112 -14.97 4.37 10.00
C ILE A 112 -13.79 4.94 10.77
N TYR A 113 -13.65 4.63 12.06
CA TYR A 113 -12.48 5.05 12.85
C TYR A 113 -11.18 4.46 12.33
N PHE A 114 -11.20 3.21 11.86
CA PHE A 114 -10.04 2.63 11.16
C PHE A 114 -9.72 3.42 9.88
N GLN A 115 -10.72 3.72 9.06
CA GLN A 115 -10.54 4.54 7.85
C GLN A 115 -9.96 5.93 8.16
N GLU A 116 -10.42 6.59 9.23
CA GLU A 116 -9.94 7.91 9.64
C GLU A 116 -8.49 7.89 10.13
N SER A 117 -7.98 6.74 10.60
CA SER A 117 -6.60 6.59 11.08
C SER A 117 -5.55 6.77 9.99
N VAL A 118 -5.92 6.67 8.70
CA VAL A 118 -5.01 6.81 7.56
C VAL A 118 -4.23 8.13 7.58
N LYS A 119 -4.82 9.19 8.15
CA LYS A 119 -4.17 10.51 8.30
C LYS A 119 -2.97 10.48 9.26
N ASP A 120 -2.94 9.51 10.16
CA ASP A 120 -1.95 9.35 11.22
C ASP A 120 -0.90 8.27 10.87
N TRP A 121 -1.01 7.63 9.68
CA TRP A 121 -0.06 6.61 9.24
C TRP A 121 1.30 7.24 8.92
N PRO A 122 2.40 6.71 9.47
CA PRO A 122 3.71 7.34 9.35
C PRO A 122 4.28 7.19 7.93
N PRO A 123 5.10 8.14 7.48
CA PRO A 123 5.95 7.92 6.31
C PRO A 123 7.10 6.96 6.64
N PHE A 124 7.69 6.33 5.63
CA PHE A 124 8.96 5.61 5.83
C PHE A 124 10.05 6.59 6.33
N SER A 125 10.99 6.10 7.16
CA SER A 125 11.97 6.95 7.86
C SER A 125 12.84 7.81 6.93
N ASP A 126 13.10 7.33 5.72
CA ASP A 126 13.90 7.99 4.68
C ASP A 126 13.07 8.91 3.77
N THR A 127 11.74 8.78 3.77
CA THR A 127 10.83 9.51 2.88
C THR A 127 11.02 11.02 2.96
N ILE A 128 11.12 11.58 4.17
CA ILE A 128 11.24 13.04 4.34
C ILE A 128 12.55 13.57 3.75
N GLU A 129 13.65 12.85 3.95
CA GLU A 129 14.97 13.27 3.48
C GLU A 129 15.09 13.10 1.96
N ALA A 130 14.59 11.97 1.43
CA ALA A 130 14.52 11.71 0.00
C ALA A 130 13.68 12.75 -0.75
N LEU A 131 12.48 13.11 -0.24
CA LEU A 131 11.63 14.13 -0.85
C LEU A 131 12.28 15.52 -0.80
N LYS A 132 13.00 15.86 0.27
CA LYS A 132 13.76 17.12 0.36
C LYS A 132 14.86 17.19 -0.70
N GLU A 133 15.57 16.08 -0.94
CA GLU A 133 16.63 16.02 -1.95
C GLU A 133 16.05 16.15 -3.36
N LEU A 134 14.99 15.40 -3.66
CA LEU A 134 14.34 15.41 -4.97
C LEU A 134 13.72 16.77 -5.31
N LYS A 135 13.14 17.47 -4.32
CA LYS A 135 12.55 18.80 -4.50
C LYS A 135 13.56 19.87 -4.95
N LYS A 136 14.88 19.64 -4.77
CA LYS A 136 15.90 20.58 -5.24
C LYS A 136 15.97 20.67 -6.77
N ASN A 137 15.66 19.57 -7.45
CA ASN A 137 15.86 19.44 -8.90
C ASN A 137 14.55 19.16 -9.67
N PHE A 138 13.50 18.70 -8.99
CA PHE A 138 12.25 18.29 -9.61
C PHE A 138 11.02 18.92 -8.94
N THR A 139 9.98 19.16 -9.74
CA THR A 139 8.61 19.40 -9.23
C THR A 139 8.01 18.04 -8.86
N LEU A 140 7.60 17.87 -7.60
CA LEU A 140 7.05 16.62 -7.11
C LEU A 140 5.52 16.65 -7.20
N VAL A 141 4.94 15.64 -7.83
CA VAL A 141 3.48 15.48 -7.95
C VAL A 141 3.09 14.13 -7.37
N ALA A 142 2.17 14.13 -6.41
CA ALA A 142 1.60 12.90 -5.86
C ALA A 142 0.52 12.34 -6.78
N VAL A 143 0.60 11.05 -7.11
CA VAL A 143 -0.47 10.28 -7.75
C VAL A 143 -0.84 9.18 -6.77
N SER A 144 -2.01 9.23 -6.14
CA SER A 144 -2.36 8.25 -5.12
C SER A 144 -3.72 7.63 -5.37
N ILE A 145 -3.82 6.33 -5.10
CA ILE A 145 -5.09 5.61 -4.96
C ILE A 145 -5.76 5.88 -3.60
N VAL A 146 -5.04 6.50 -2.67
CA VAL A 146 -5.50 6.92 -1.35
C VAL A 146 -5.97 8.37 -1.43
N ILE A 147 -7.21 8.62 -1.02
CA ILE A 147 -7.71 9.98 -0.87
C ILE A 147 -7.16 10.52 0.45
N LEU A 148 -6.10 11.31 0.38
CA LEU A 148 -5.58 12.02 1.53
C LEU A 148 -6.44 13.27 1.79
N PRO A 149 -6.97 13.49 3.01
CA PRO A 149 -7.45 14.80 3.39
C PRO A 149 -6.25 15.76 3.40
N THR A 150 -6.18 16.63 2.40
CA THR A 150 -5.22 17.75 2.22
C THR A 150 -3.90 17.63 2.99
N TRP A 151 -2.90 17.00 2.38
CA TRP A 151 -1.52 17.11 2.85
C TRP A 151 -0.97 18.52 2.57
N ASN A 152 -0.47 19.21 3.60
CA ASN A 152 0.08 20.59 3.52
C ASN A 152 1.32 20.77 2.61
N GLY A 153 1.67 19.77 1.81
CA GLY A 153 2.86 19.75 0.94
C GLY A 153 2.60 19.53 -0.56
N CYS A 154 1.37 19.25 -0.98
CA CYS A 154 1.02 19.06 -2.40
C CYS A 154 -0.30 19.74 -2.74
N HIS A 155 -0.29 20.55 -3.80
CA HIS A 155 -1.52 21.09 -4.37
C HIS A 155 -2.24 19.96 -5.13
N PRO A 156 -3.55 19.76 -4.88
CA PRO A 156 -4.35 18.86 -5.71
C PRO A 156 -4.46 19.45 -7.13
N VAL A 157 -4.40 18.57 -8.13
CA VAL A 157 -4.82 18.86 -9.51
C VAL A 157 -6.25 18.41 -9.69
#